data_AF-A0A1V6IPP3-F1
#
_entry.id   AF-A0A1V6IPP3-F1
#
_cell.length_a   1.000
_cell.length_b   1.000
_cell.length_c   1.000
_cell.angle_alpha   90.00
_cell.angle_beta   90.00
_cell.angle_gamma   90.00
#
_symmetry.space_group_name_H-M   'P 1'
#
loop_
_entity.id
_entity.type
_entity.pdbx_description
1 polymer ?
#
loop_
_entity_poly.entity_id
_entity_poly.type
_entity_poly.pdbx_seq_one_letter_code
_entity_poly.pdbx_strand_id
1 'polypeptide(L)'
;MKQKFLWPNITVFIILIFFILPVSGQADSTTSGQRERYVLDTNRPVKTFPIMRPDDLTIRKWQSRFERAPRAHIREKYHRRAHHRAKARTDQTGKVSSINLLGLLTYTPSENQGSCGDCWAWAGTRVMGIDLNTQQGSADNLSVQFINSCYGENACCGGWLSDVVDFYNGKLMAISAANTNASFQDSAFRCSYFGAFSRVSCENITTEANYPIQSISEATVHTTGISQAEAISNIKNVLNQGKAIWFAFFLPDNASWNSFYNFWNNQSENALWDSDNFCGQTWDTYEGGGHAVTLVGYDDSAADTDDHYWIALNSWGTTAGRPNGIFHVKMYINYNCTLRGLSSYPLGFQTLNIEWGVAQADPVDRTAPVVTAFSVPTVSKSLTVPVNVFTATDNMEVTGYMITASSAKPSSSAAGWSANAPTRYTFQSGTLGTKTLYAWAKDAAGNVSSYKSASLTLSMPDLIVSAVSNWSTTITASRRSFSITDTNKNQGNAAAPVSVTKYYLSTTPSRTANAILLGGTRSVKAIAVGKTSRGSAKVTVPQGIAKTVYYAIACADDNLVVNESSESNNCKASSRKITVKY
;
A
#
# COMPACT_ATOMS: atom_id res chain seq x y z
N MET A 1 45.17 19.34 -62.19
CA MET A 1 45.62 19.15 -60.79
C MET A 1 45.13 20.34 -59.98
N LYS A 2 44.37 20.08 -58.90
CA LYS A 2 43.62 21.02 -58.03
C LYS A 2 42.47 21.81 -58.68
N GLN A 3 41.24 21.57 -58.24
CA GLN A 3 40.38 22.60 -57.61
C GLN A 3 39.14 21.99 -56.94
N LYS A 4 38.78 22.60 -55.80
CA LYS A 4 37.74 22.26 -54.82
C LYS A 4 36.33 22.36 -55.38
N PHE A 5 35.37 21.57 -54.88
CA PHE A 5 33.99 22.04 -54.70
C PHE A 5 33.29 21.35 -53.52
N LEU A 6 32.53 22.17 -52.79
CA LEU A 6 31.81 21.89 -51.55
C LEU A 6 30.60 20.95 -51.76
N TRP A 7 30.29 20.13 -50.75
CA TRP A 7 29.04 19.39 -50.65
C TRP A 7 27.93 20.26 -50.03
N PRO A 8 26.71 20.28 -50.59
CA PRO A 8 25.54 20.84 -49.93
C PRO A 8 24.72 19.75 -49.20
N ASN A 9 24.17 20.15 -48.06
CA ASN A 9 23.21 19.41 -47.25
C ASN A 9 21.94 19.11 -48.06
N ILE A 10 21.54 17.83 -48.12
CA ILE A 10 20.23 17.40 -48.60
C ILE A 10 19.34 17.18 -47.37
N THR A 11 18.40 18.09 -47.16
CA THR A 11 17.29 17.94 -46.22
C THR A 11 16.21 17.10 -46.89
N VAL A 12 16.00 15.87 -46.42
CA VAL A 12 14.89 15.00 -46.87
C VAL A 12 13.66 15.29 -45.99
N PHE A 13 12.61 15.84 -46.61
CA PHE A 13 11.28 15.92 -46.01
C PHE A 13 10.62 14.53 -46.02
N ILE A 14 10.48 13.90 -44.85
CA ILE A 14 9.61 12.72 -44.69
C ILE A 14 8.21 13.23 -44.30
N ILE A 15 7.28 13.08 -45.22
CA ILE A 15 5.84 13.32 -45.02
C ILE A 15 5.31 12.16 -44.17
N LEU A 16 5.03 12.41 -42.88
CA LEU A 16 4.25 11.49 -42.04
C LEU A 16 2.76 11.65 -42.39
N ILE A 17 2.19 10.64 -43.06
CA ILE A 17 0.74 10.50 -43.21
C ILE A 17 0.20 9.89 -41.91
N PHE A 18 -0.49 10.70 -41.11
CA PHE A 18 -1.32 10.24 -40.00
C PHE A 18 -2.60 9.59 -40.56
N PHE A 19 -2.68 8.25 -40.53
CA PHE A 19 -3.96 7.56 -40.60
C PHE A 19 -4.61 7.60 -39.22
N ILE A 20 -5.61 8.46 -39.05
CA ILE A 20 -6.56 8.39 -37.93
C ILE A 20 -7.54 7.26 -38.28
N LEU A 21 -7.42 6.12 -37.63
CA LEU A 21 -8.44 5.08 -37.62
C LEU A 21 -9.33 5.28 -36.39
N PRO A 22 -10.67 5.20 -36.52
CA PRO A 22 -11.58 5.39 -35.40
C PRO A 22 -11.46 4.22 -34.41
N VAL A 23 -11.32 4.58 -33.12
CA VAL A 23 -11.43 3.66 -31.99
C VAL A 23 -12.90 3.29 -31.85
N SER A 24 -13.30 2.17 -32.45
CA SER A 24 -14.54 1.46 -32.11
C SER A 24 -14.33 -0.03 -32.38
N GLY A 25 -13.76 -0.74 -31.40
CA GLY A 25 -13.64 -2.19 -31.38
C GLY A 25 -14.51 -2.76 -30.26
N GLN A 26 -15.82 -2.63 -30.42
CA GLN A 26 -16.80 -3.42 -29.69
C GLN A 26 -16.60 -4.87 -30.17
N ALA A 27 -16.19 -5.76 -29.27
CA ALA A 27 -15.96 -7.17 -29.61
C ALA A 27 -17.26 -7.75 -30.18
N ASP A 28 -17.23 -8.04 -31.47
CA ASP A 28 -18.35 -8.60 -32.21
C ASP A 28 -18.60 -10.04 -31.73
N SER A 29 -19.81 -10.23 -31.21
CA SER A 29 -20.30 -11.45 -30.61
C SER A 29 -20.80 -12.41 -31.68
N THR A 30 -19.95 -12.98 -32.53
CA THR A 30 -20.34 -14.11 -33.39
C THR A 30 -19.15 -14.96 -33.83
N THR A 31 -18.81 -16.00 -33.06
CA THR A 31 -18.35 -17.33 -33.54
C THR A 31 -18.16 -18.23 -32.31
N SER A 32 -19.27 -18.68 -31.74
CA SER A 32 -19.27 -19.78 -30.77
C SER A 32 -18.87 -21.07 -31.50
N GLY A 33 -17.57 -21.35 -31.57
CA GLY A 33 -17.07 -22.70 -31.82
C GLY A 33 -17.61 -23.58 -30.71
N GLN A 34 -18.54 -24.46 -31.03
CA GLN A 34 -19.20 -25.33 -30.08
C GLN A 34 -18.16 -26.24 -29.42
N ARG A 35 -17.91 -26.05 -28.11
CA ARG A 35 -17.25 -27.06 -27.28
C ARG A 35 -18.14 -28.31 -27.30
N GLU A 36 -17.57 -29.43 -27.73
CA GLU A 36 -18.28 -30.71 -27.75
C GLU A 36 -18.69 -31.14 -26.33
N ARG A 37 -19.76 -31.94 -26.29
CA ARG A 37 -20.54 -32.32 -25.11
C ARG A 37 -19.64 -32.89 -23.99
N TYR A 38 -19.60 -32.21 -22.84
CA TYR A 38 -19.17 -32.83 -21.58
C TYR A 38 -20.19 -33.91 -21.22
N VAL A 39 -19.86 -35.19 -21.44
CA VAL A 39 -20.68 -36.30 -20.94
C VAL A 39 -20.28 -36.51 -19.48
N LEU A 40 -21.12 -36.01 -18.56
CA LEU A 40 -21.01 -36.37 -17.15
C LEU A 40 -21.40 -37.84 -17.00
N ASP A 41 -20.41 -38.69 -16.72
CA ASP A 41 -20.64 -40.05 -16.25
C ASP A 41 -21.21 -39.99 -14.82
N THR A 42 -22.49 -40.34 -14.69
CA THR A 42 -23.26 -40.29 -13.44
C THR A 42 -22.90 -41.39 -12.45
N ASN A 43 -22.02 -42.33 -12.81
CA ASN A 43 -21.71 -43.52 -11.99
C ASN A 43 -20.37 -43.47 -11.24
N ARG A 44 -19.68 -42.31 -11.18
CA ARG A 44 -18.36 -42.22 -10.51
C ARG A 44 -18.46 -42.02 -8.98
N PRO A 45 -17.59 -42.69 -8.18
CA PRO A 45 -17.61 -42.60 -6.71
C PRO A 45 -17.33 -41.20 -6.16
N VAL A 46 -17.80 -40.97 -4.92
CA VAL A 46 -18.11 -39.69 -4.24
C VAL A 46 -16.89 -38.80 -3.87
N LYS A 47 -15.73 -38.97 -4.51
CA LYS A 47 -14.62 -38.00 -4.45
C LYS A 47 -14.05 -37.79 -5.85
N THR A 48 -14.71 -36.96 -6.64
CA THR A 48 -14.22 -36.54 -7.96
C THR A 48 -13.11 -35.52 -7.76
N PHE A 49 -11.85 -35.95 -7.80
CA PHE A 49 -10.72 -35.05 -8.06
C PHE A 49 -10.80 -34.62 -9.53
N PRO A 50 -11.10 -33.35 -9.82
CA PRO A 50 -11.36 -32.87 -11.15
C PRO A 50 -10.03 -32.68 -11.85
N ILE A 51 -10.03 -33.10 -13.10
CA ILE A 51 -8.97 -32.85 -14.05
C ILE A 51 -9.54 -31.92 -15.12
N MET A 52 -8.66 -31.26 -15.85
CA MET A 52 -9.05 -30.51 -17.04
C MET A 52 -9.41 -31.52 -18.14
N ARG A 53 -10.59 -31.36 -18.76
CA ARG A 53 -10.95 -32.10 -19.99
C ARG A 53 -11.20 -31.10 -21.12
N PRO A 54 -10.14 -30.47 -21.64
CA PRO A 54 -10.24 -29.60 -22.81
C PRO A 54 -10.59 -30.42 -24.05
N ASP A 55 -11.31 -29.81 -25.00
CA ASP A 55 -11.41 -30.37 -26.36
C ASP A 55 -10.09 -30.23 -27.13
N ASP A 56 -9.95 -30.98 -28.22
CA ASP A 56 -8.71 -30.99 -29.02
C ASP A 56 -8.32 -29.61 -29.54
N LEU A 57 -9.30 -28.75 -29.85
CA LEU A 57 -9.03 -27.38 -30.32
C LEU A 57 -8.39 -26.55 -29.20
N THR A 58 -8.90 -26.68 -27.98
CA THR A 58 -8.39 -26.00 -26.78
C THR A 58 -6.97 -26.49 -26.47
N ILE A 59 -6.72 -27.80 -26.51
CA ILE A 59 -5.37 -28.38 -26.35
C ILE A 59 -4.40 -27.79 -27.38
N ARG A 60 -4.79 -27.74 -28.66
CA ARG A 60 -3.96 -27.15 -29.72
C ARG A 60 -3.66 -25.68 -29.50
N LYS A 61 -4.62 -24.90 -28.98
CA LYS A 61 -4.41 -23.49 -28.63
C LYS A 61 -3.42 -23.35 -27.47
N TRP A 62 -3.57 -24.15 -26.41
CA TRP A 62 -2.64 -24.17 -25.30
C TRP A 62 -1.23 -24.56 -25.74
N GLN A 63 -1.10 -25.61 -26.55
CA GLN A 63 0.17 -26.02 -27.13
C GLN A 63 0.82 -24.89 -27.95
N SER A 64 0.05 -24.21 -28.80
CA SER A 64 0.56 -23.08 -29.58
C SER A 64 1.05 -21.94 -28.69
N ARG A 65 0.37 -21.63 -27.59
CA ARG A 65 0.84 -20.61 -26.63
C ARG A 65 2.10 -21.08 -25.90
N PHE A 66 2.14 -22.33 -25.47
CA PHE A 66 3.31 -22.95 -24.83
C PHE A 66 4.57 -22.87 -25.71
N GLU A 67 4.44 -23.16 -27.00
CA GLU A 67 5.56 -23.13 -27.96
C GLU A 67 6.00 -21.72 -28.32
N ARG A 68 5.07 -20.76 -28.37
CA ARG A 68 5.38 -19.35 -28.67
C ARG A 68 5.87 -18.55 -27.46
N ALA A 69 5.63 -19.03 -26.25
CA ALA A 69 6.12 -18.37 -25.04
C ALA A 69 7.65 -18.28 -25.05
N PRO A 70 8.23 -17.16 -24.58
CA PRO A 70 9.67 -17.01 -24.49
C PRO A 70 10.28 -18.10 -23.60
N ARG A 71 11.54 -18.47 -23.85
CA ARG A 71 12.21 -19.47 -23.03
C ARG A 71 12.52 -18.91 -21.64
N ALA A 72 12.37 -19.74 -20.62
CA ALA A 72 12.76 -19.40 -19.27
C ALA A 72 14.25 -19.04 -19.22
N HIS A 73 14.59 -17.95 -18.54
CA HIS A 73 15.94 -17.44 -18.53
C HIS A 73 16.86 -18.35 -17.69
N ILE A 74 17.86 -18.95 -18.35
CA ILE A 74 18.89 -19.77 -17.72
C ILE A 74 20.04 -18.88 -17.28
N ARG A 75 20.39 -18.94 -15.99
CA ARG A 75 21.46 -18.13 -15.40
C ARG A 75 22.59 -19.02 -14.94
N GLU A 76 23.79 -18.83 -15.49
CA GLU A 76 24.94 -19.71 -15.26
C GLU A 76 25.23 -19.94 -13.76
N LYS A 77 25.17 -18.87 -12.94
CA LYS A 77 25.42 -18.96 -11.50
C LYS A 77 24.50 -19.95 -10.76
N TYR A 78 23.29 -20.18 -11.26
CA TYR A 78 22.29 -21.06 -10.62
C TYR A 78 22.40 -22.53 -11.06
N HIS A 79 23.39 -22.89 -11.87
CA HIS A 79 23.78 -24.31 -12.01
C HIS A 79 24.48 -24.85 -10.75
N ARG A 80 25.08 -23.99 -9.93
CA ARG A 80 25.84 -24.36 -8.73
C ARG A 80 25.45 -23.60 -7.46
N ARG A 81 24.44 -22.75 -7.53
CA ARG A 81 23.96 -21.95 -6.39
C ARG A 81 22.44 -22.00 -6.35
N ALA A 82 21.89 -21.92 -5.15
CA ALA A 82 20.48 -21.67 -4.94
C ALA A 82 20.25 -20.21 -4.52
N HIS A 83 19.05 -19.70 -4.75
CA HIS A 83 18.63 -18.42 -4.20
C HIS A 83 18.76 -18.45 -2.68
N HIS A 84 19.28 -17.38 -2.07
CA HIS A 84 19.62 -17.33 -0.65
C HIS A 84 18.42 -17.55 0.29
N ARG A 85 17.19 -17.31 -0.17
CA ARG A 85 15.96 -17.56 0.59
C ARG A 85 15.45 -19.01 0.47
N ALA A 86 15.89 -19.77 -0.52
CA ALA A 86 15.47 -21.14 -0.71
C ALA A 86 16.23 -22.09 0.20
N LYS A 87 15.55 -23.11 0.74
CA LYS A 87 16.21 -24.16 1.52
C LYS A 87 16.87 -25.14 0.55
N ALA A 88 18.20 -25.16 0.51
CA ALA A 88 18.97 -25.99 -0.40
C ALA A 88 20.10 -26.73 0.32
N ARG A 89 20.54 -27.86 -0.26
CA ARG A 89 21.78 -28.55 0.14
C ARG A 89 22.71 -28.65 -1.07
N THR A 90 24.01 -28.71 -0.79
CA THR A 90 25.03 -28.97 -1.81
C THR A 90 25.71 -30.31 -1.57
N ASP A 91 26.10 -30.99 -2.63
CA ASP A 91 26.95 -32.18 -2.55
C ASP A 91 28.42 -31.82 -2.23
N GLN A 92 29.26 -32.85 -2.16
CA GLN A 92 30.69 -32.73 -1.87
C GLN A 92 31.47 -31.98 -2.96
N THR A 93 30.90 -31.83 -4.16
CA THR A 93 31.48 -31.08 -5.29
C THR A 93 31.08 -29.60 -5.30
N GLY A 94 30.21 -29.20 -4.37
CA GLY A 94 29.64 -27.85 -4.28
C GLY A 94 28.50 -27.60 -5.27
N LYS A 95 27.94 -28.64 -5.91
CA LYS A 95 26.74 -28.52 -6.75
C LYS A 95 25.50 -28.62 -5.86
N VAL A 96 24.43 -27.90 -6.19
CA VAL A 96 23.14 -28.01 -5.48
C VAL A 96 22.56 -29.40 -5.72
N SER A 97 22.35 -30.16 -4.65
CA SER A 97 21.86 -31.55 -4.65
C SER A 97 20.42 -31.69 -4.14
N SER A 98 19.86 -30.62 -3.59
CA SER A 98 18.43 -30.54 -3.30
C SER A 98 18.03 -29.08 -3.11
N ILE A 99 16.78 -28.78 -3.43
CA ILE A 99 16.15 -27.50 -3.13
C ILE A 99 14.69 -27.72 -2.77
N ASN A 100 14.20 -26.95 -1.81
CA ASN A 100 12.80 -26.94 -1.42
C ASN A 100 12.33 -25.48 -1.23
N LEU A 101 11.42 -25.06 -2.11
CA LEU A 101 10.80 -23.74 -2.15
C LEU A 101 9.49 -23.68 -1.36
N LEU A 102 9.03 -24.77 -0.76
CA LEU A 102 7.76 -24.83 -0.03
C LEU A 102 7.73 -23.83 1.14
N GLY A 103 8.88 -23.58 1.77
CA GLY A 103 9.01 -22.55 2.82
C GLY A 103 8.90 -21.11 2.32
N LEU A 104 8.89 -20.89 1.00
CA LEU A 104 8.61 -19.60 0.36
C LEU A 104 7.15 -19.46 -0.05
N LEU A 105 6.32 -20.48 0.17
CA LEU A 105 4.89 -20.42 -0.10
C LEU A 105 4.13 -20.37 1.22
N THR A 106 3.37 -19.30 1.42
CA THR A 106 2.36 -19.24 2.49
C THR A 106 1.13 -20.00 1.98
N TYR A 107 0.84 -21.19 2.49
CA TYR A 107 -0.32 -21.99 2.11
C TYR A 107 -0.78 -22.89 3.25
N THR A 108 -2.00 -23.43 3.14
CA THR A 108 -2.48 -24.49 4.02
C THR A 108 -2.47 -25.83 3.28
N PRO A 109 -1.82 -26.89 3.78
CA PRO A 109 -1.77 -28.18 3.08
C PRO A 109 -3.14 -28.79 2.74
N SER A 110 -4.18 -28.49 3.51
CA SER A 110 -5.54 -28.98 3.28
C SER A 110 -6.31 -28.23 2.20
N GLU A 111 -5.73 -27.22 1.56
CA GLU A 111 -6.31 -26.53 0.41
C GLU A 111 -6.70 -27.50 -0.69
N ASN A 112 -7.96 -27.41 -1.12
CA ASN A 112 -8.54 -28.38 -2.01
C ASN A 112 -9.47 -27.69 -3.02
N GLN A 113 -9.15 -27.85 -4.31
CA GLN A 113 -9.96 -27.38 -5.42
C GLN A 113 -11.35 -28.03 -5.49
N GLY A 114 -11.54 -29.14 -4.78
CA GLY A 114 -12.81 -29.85 -4.75
C GLY A 114 -13.15 -30.42 -6.12
N SER A 115 -14.34 -30.18 -6.68
CA SER A 115 -14.78 -30.66 -8.00
C SER A 115 -14.60 -29.65 -9.15
N CYS A 116 -13.99 -28.49 -8.88
CA CYS A 116 -13.70 -27.46 -9.86
C CYS A 116 -12.40 -27.78 -10.63
N GLY A 117 -12.41 -27.75 -11.96
CA GLY A 117 -11.23 -28.01 -12.81
C GLY A 117 -10.26 -26.82 -12.93
N ASP A 118 -10.05 -26.07 -11.85
CA ASP A 118 -9.21 -24.86 -11.78
C ASP A 118 -7.76 -25.13 -11.32
N CYS A 119 -7.28 -26.38 -11.44
CA CYS A 119 -5.90 -26.73 -11.05
C CYS A 119 -4.84 -25.83 -11.70
N TRP A 120 -5.11 -25.34 -12.91
CA TRP A 120 -4.27 -24.38 -13.63
C TRP A 120 -4.11 -23.06 -12.85
N ALA A 121 -5.18 -22.57 -12.25
CA ALA A 121 -5.20 -21.37 -11.43
C ALA A 121 -4.51 -21.62 -10.08
N TRP A 122 -4.79 -22.75 -9.42
CA TRP A 122 -4.08 -23.14 -8.19
C TRP A 122 -2.56 -23.20 -8.40
N ALA A 123 -2.11 -23.92 -9.42
CA ALA A 123 -0.70 -24.04 -9.71
C ALA A 123 -0.08 -22.68 -10.09
N GLY A 124 -0.80 -21.85 -10.87
CA GLY A 124 -0.34 -20.52 -11.28
C GLY A 124 -0.21 -19.55 -10.11
N THR A 125 -1.24 -19.45 -9.28
CA THR A 125 -1.25 -18.61 -8.06
C THR A 125 -0.14 -19.01 -7.08
N ARG A 126 0.18 -20.31 -6.97
CA ARG A 126 1.30 -20.79 -6.15
C ARG A 126 2.67 -20.44 -6.73
N VAL A 127 2.84 -20.51 -8.06
CA VAL A 127 4.04 -20.00 -8.73
C VAL A 127 4.22 -18.51 -8.46
N MET A 128 3.14 -17.72 -8.53
CA MET A 128 3.15 -16.30 -8.18
C MET A 128 3.53 -16.07 -6.71
N GLY A 129 2.95 -16.83 -5.78
CA GLY A 129 3.23 -16.69 -4.34
C GLY A 129 4.69 -16.96 -3.98
N ILE A 130 5.29 -18.01 -4.58
CA ILE A 130 6.72 -18.32 -4.39
C ILE A 130 7.61 -17.23 -4.99
N ASP A 131 7.28 -16.74 -6.19
CA ASP A 131 8.03 -15.66 -6.84
C ASP A 131 7.94 -14.36 -6.01
N LEU A 132 6.75 -14.00 -5.53
CA LEU A 132 6.52 -12.85 -4.66
C LEU A 132 7.34 -12.92 -3.36
N ASN A 133 7.31 -14.04 -2.63
CA ASN A 133 8.12 -14.22 -1.42
C ASN A 133 9.63 -14.26 -1.73
N THR A 134 10.01 -14.80 -2.88
CA THR A 134 11.40 -14.77 -3.33
C THR A 134 11.90 -13.35 -3.52
N GLN A 135 11.08 -12.47 -4.10
CA GLN A 135 11.43 -11.08 -4.35
C GLN A 135 11.28 -10.17 -3.11
N GLN A 136 10.16 -10.28 -2.38
CA GLN A 136 9.76 -9.31 -1.33
C GLN A 136 9.92 -9.86 0.10
N GLY A 137 9.75 -11.17 0.31
CA GLY A 137 10.15 -11.84 1.56
C GLY A 137 9.06 -11.97 2.61
N SER A 138 7.90 -11.35 2.38
CA SER A 138 6.70 -11.53 3.19
C SER A 138 5.47 -11.34 2.32
N ALA A 139 4.78 -12.43 2.04
CA ALA A 139 3.51 -12.45 1.34
C ALA A 139 2.55 -13.42 2.01
N ASP A 140 1.30 -13.00 2.10
CA ASP A 140 0.20 -13.85 2.50
C ASP A 140 -0.04 -14.94 1.44
N ASN A 141 -0.87 -15.92 1.79
CA ASN A 141 -1.41 -16.85 0.82
C ASN A 141 -2.24 -16.08 -0.22
N LEU A 142 -1.96 -16.29 -1.51
CA LEU A 142 -2.64 -15.58 -2.59
C LEU A 142 -4.00 -16.22 -2.90
N SER A 143 -4.99 -15.39 -3.23
CA SER A 143 -6.36 -15.83 -3.49
C SER A 143 -6.51 -16.51 -4.85
N VAL A 144 -6.79 -17.82 -4.84
CA VAL A 144 -7.28 -18.53 -6.03
C VAL A 144 -8.74 -18.19 -6.32
N GLN A 145 -9.53 -17.88 -5.28
CA GLN A 145 -10.92 -17.45 -5.45
C GLN A 145 -11.03 -16.19 -6.33
N PHE A 146 -10.05 -15.28 -6.22
CA PHE A 146 -10.03 -14.07 -7.03
C PHE A 146 -9.99 -14.36 -8.53
N ILE A 147 -9.04 -15.18 -8.99
CA ILE A 147 -9.00 -15.58 -10.40
C ILE A 147 -10.22 -16.43 -10.76
N ASN A 148 -10.66 -17.35 -9.88
CA ASN A 148 -11.82 -18.19 -10.16
C ASN A 148 -13.13 -17.39 -10.36
N SER A 149 -13.36 -16.35 -9.55
CA SER A 149 -14.55 -15.49 -9.64
C SER A 149 -14.46 -14.42 -10.71
N CYS A 150 -13.27 -13.86 -10.95
CA CYS A 150 -13.08 -12.66 -11.76
C CYS A 150 -12.58 -12.92 -13.19
N TYR A 151 -12.31 -14.17 -13.56
CA TYR A 151 -11.84 -14.52 -14.91
C TYR A 151 -12.87 -14.23 -16.02
N GLY A 152 -14.15 -14.14 -15.68
CA GLY A 152 -15.23 -13.81 -16.62
C GLY A 152 -15.76 -15.01 -17.42
N GLU A 153 -14.93 -16.04 -17.64
CA GLU A 153 -15.34 -17.36 -18.15
C GLU A 153 -15.38 -18.43 -17.04
N ASN A 154 -15.88 -19.63 -17.35
CA ASN A 154 -15.94 -20.74 -16.39
C ASN A 154 -14.54 -21.32 -16.11
N ALA A 155 -13.83 -20.74 -15.14
CA ALA A 155 -12.48 -21.14 -14.71
C ALA A 155 -12.38 -22.62 -14.28
N CYS A 156 -13.50 -23.23 -13.86
CA CYS A 156 -13.59 -24.64 -13.51
C CYS A 156 -13.67 -25.60 -14.70
N CYS A 157 -13.73 -25.09 -15.93
CA CYS A 157 -13.67 -25.91 -17.16
C CYS A 157 -12.24 -26.20 -17.63
N GLY A 158 -11.24 -25.74 -16.89
CA GLY A 158 -9.84 -25.85 -17.26
C GLY A 158 -9.29 -24.59 -17.93
N GLY A 159 -7.98 -24.50 -17.91
CA GLY A 159 -7.20 -23.36 -18.37
C GLY A 159 -5.73 -23.73 -18.41
N TRP A 160 -4.89 -22.79 -18.83
CA TRP A 160 -3.45 -22.96 -18.95
C TRP A 160 -2.71 -21.85 -18.21
N LEU A 161 -1.38 -21.95 -18.05
CA LEU A 161 -0.62 -20.89 -17.39
C LEU A 161 -0.80 -19.53 -18.08
N SER A 162 -0.94 -19.56 -19.40
CA SER A 162 -1.13 -18.36 -20.21
C SER A 162 -2.46 -17.65 -19.93
N ASP A 163 -3.48 -18.39 -19.46
CA ASP A 163 -4.76 -17.81 -19.05
C ASP A 163 -4.62 -17.11 -17.67
N VAL A 164 -3.70 -17.59 -16.81
CA VAL A 164 -3.32 -16.90 -15.56
C VAL A 164 -2.67 -15.56 -15.90
N VAL A 165 -1.77 -15.56 -16.88
CA VAL A 165 -1.08 -14.36 -17.35
C VAL A 165 -2.06 -13.34 -17.92
N ASP A 166 -2.99 -13.77 -18.78
CA ASP A 166 -4.01 -12.88 -19.34
C ASP A 166 -4.88 -12.24 -18.25
N PHE A 167 -5.31 -13.03 -17.27
CA PHE A 167 -6.08 -12.54 -16.13
C PHE A 167 -5.32 -11.47 -15.35
N TYR A 168 -4.09 -11.76 -14.92
CA TYR A 168 -3.32 -10.84 -14.09
C TYR A 168 -2.76 -9.64 -14.86
N ASN A 169 -2.56 -9.73 -16.19
CA ASN A 169 -2.32 -8.56 -17.03
C ASN A 169 -3.57 -7.65 -17.11
N GLY A 170 -4.78 -8.22 -17.04
CA GLY A 170 -6.02 -7.46 -16.97
C GLY A 170 -6.30 -6.83 -15.59
N LYS A 171 -5.83 -7.45 -14.50
CA LYS A 171 -6.05 -6.98 -13.12
C LYS A 171 -4.92 -6.12 -12.55
N LEU A 172 -3.69 -6.37 -12.97
CA LEU A 172 -2.47 -5.73 -12.45
C LEU A 172 -2.29 -5.81 -10.93
N MET A 173 -2.89 -6.82 -10.30
CA MET A 173 -2.76 -7.09 -8.88
C MET A 173 -3.08 -8.54 -8.54
N ALA A 174 -2.37 -9.10 -7.57
CA ALA A 174 -2.79 -10.28 -6.83
C ALA A 174 -3.33 -9.85 -5.45
N ILE A 175 -4.18 -10.65 -4.83
CA ILE A 175 -4.76 -10.32 -3.52
C ILE A 175 -4.54 -11.44 -2.52
N SER A 176 -4.52 -11.09 -1.24
CA SER A 176 -4.47 -12.07 -0.14
C SER A 176 -5.77 -12.89 -0.08
N ALA A 177 -5.64 -14.18 0.19
CA ALA A 177 -6.78 -15.07 0.48
C ALA A 177 -7.49 -14.67 1.80
N ALA A 178 -6.86 -13.85 2.64
CA ALA A 178 -7.45 -13.29 3.85
C ALA A 178 -8.41 -12.11 3.58
N ASN A 179 -8.43 -11.57 2.36
CA ASN A 179 -9.40 -10.55 1.98
C ASN A 179 -10.83 -11.11 2.11
N THR A 180 -11.79 -10.21 2.35
CA THR A 180 -13.21 -10.57 2.45
C THR A 180 -13.65 -11.28 1.16
N ASN A 181 -14.24 -12.47 1.33
CA ASN A 181 -14.66 -13.38 0.27
C ASN A 181 -13.54 -13.89 -0.68
N ALA A 182 -12.27 -13.67 -0.36
CA ALA A 182 -11.14 -14.11 -1.18
C ALA A 182 -10.62 -15.51 -0.83
N SER A 183 -11.14 -16.15 0.22
CA SER A 183 -10.88 -17.57 0.48
C SER A 183 -11.66 -18.46 -0.49
N PHE A 184 -11.09 -19.61 -0.84
CA PHE A 184 -11.68 -20.51 -1.83
C PHE A 184 -12.97 -21.17 -1.31
N GLN A 185 -14.06 -21.01 -2.07
CA GLN A 185 -15.42 -21.41 -1.72
C GLN A 185 -16.10 -22.25 -2.82
N ASP A 186 -15.44 -22.42 -3.97
CA ASP A 186 -15.99 -23.10 -5.14
C ASP A 186 -15.61 -24.59 -5.23
N SER A 187 -15.27 -25.20 -4.10
CA SER A 187 -14.88 -26.62 -4.05
C SER A 187 -16.00 -27.59 -4.46
N ALA A 188 -17.27 -27.20 -4.41
CA ALA A 188 -18.38 -28.03 -4.91
C ALA A 188 -18.80 -27.69 -6.34
N PHE A 189 -18.11 -26.74 -6.97
CA PHE A 189 -18.48 -26.21 -8.27
C PHE A 189 -17.99 -27.11 -9.40
N ARG A 190 -18.68 -27.11 -10.55
CA ARG A 190 -18.39 -27.98 -11.71
C ARG A 190 -18.51 -27.19 -13.01
N CYS A 191 -17.69 -27.57 -14.00
CA CYS A 191 -17.83 -27.05 -15.36
C CYS A 191 -19.25 -27.30 -15.90
N SER A 192 -19.88 -26.27 -16.48
CA SER A 192 -21.21 -26.38 -17.10
C SER A 192 -21.34 -25.49 -18.33
N TYR A 193 -22.12 -25.97 -19.31
CA TYR A 193 -22.36 -25.28 -20.58
C TYR A 193 -23.20 -24.00 -20.41
N PHE A 194 -24.07 -23.95 -19.40
CA PHE A 194 -24.94 -22.81 -19.12
C PHE A 194 -24.25 -21.71 -18.30
N GLY A 195 -22.91 -21.71 -18.25
CA GLY A 195 -22.16 -20.66 -17.55
C GLY A 195 -22.52 -20.62 -16.08
N ALA A 196 -22.35 -21.72 -15.37
CA ALA A 196 -22.37 -21.60 -13.92
C ALA A 196 -21.23 -20.63 -13.53
N PHE A 197 -21.55 -19.65 -12.69
CA PHE A 197 -20.60 -18.67 -12.18
C PHE A 197 -20.14 -19.08 -10.79
N SER A 198 -18.96 -18.63 -10.38
CA SER A 198 -18.48 -18.76 -9.02
C SER A 198 -19.58 -18.42 -8.00
N ARG A 199 -19.63 -19.16 -6.88
CA ARG A 199 -20.55 -18.86 -5.76
C ARG A 199 -20.31 -17.48 -5.18
N VAL A 200 -19.08 -16.98 -5.35
CA VAL A 200 -18.67 -15.64 -4.96
C VAL A 200 -18.61 -14.78 -6.21
N SER A 201 -19.48 -13.77 -6.31
CA SER A 201 -19.36 -12.77 -7.36
C SER A 201 -18.04 -12.01 -7.22
N CYS A 202 -17.38 -11.72 -8.35
CA CYS A 202 -16.14 -10.95 -8.38
C CYS A 202 -16.25 -9.61 -7.63
N GLU A 203 -17.40 -8.93 -7.74
CA GLU A 203 -17.66 -7.64 -7.09
C GLU A 203 -17.71 -7.71 -5.56
N ASN A 204 -17.95 -8.90 -5.00
CA ASN A 204 -18.01 -9.11 -3.56
C ASN A 204 -16.64 -9.43 -2.95
N ILE A 205 -15.59 -9.56 -3.76
CA ILE A 205 -14.23 -9.82 -3.30
C ILE A 205 -13.53 -8.48 -3.08
N THR A 206 -13.16 -8.19 -1.83
CA THR A 206 -12.39 -6.98 -1.49
C THR A 206 -10.97 -7.07 -2.06
N THR A 207 -10.46 -5.96 -2.59
CA THR A 207 -9.15 -5.90 -3.28
C THR A 207 -8.21 -4.84 -2.70
N GLU A 208 -8.62 -4.19 -1.61
CA GLU A 208 -7.91 -3.09 -0.97
C GLU A 208 -6.53 -3.50 -0.47
N ALA A 209 -6.40 -4.69 0.13
CA ALA A 209 -5.10 -5.30 0.42
C ALA A 209 -4.67 -6.17 -0.77
N ASN A 210 -3.67 -5.68 -1.52
CA ASN A 210 -3.19 -6.34 -2.73
C ASN A 210 -1.67 -6.21 -2.93
N TYR A 211 -1.16 -7.06 -3.81
CA TYR A 211 0.19 -7.07 -4.35
C TYR A 211 0.13 -6.58 -5.80
N PRO A 212 0.49 -5.31 -6.08
CA PRO A 212 0.49 -4.75 -7.42
C PRO A 212 1.45 -5.51 -8.34
N ILE A 213 1.04 -5.69 -9.59
CA ILE A 213 1.82 -6.31 -10.65
C ILE A 213 2.12 -5.23 -11.69
N GLN A 214 3.39 -4.94 -11.93
CA GLN A 214 3.81 -4.04 -13.02
C GLN A 214 3.77 -4.78 -14.36
N SER A 215 4.26 -6.01 -14.38
CA SER A 215 4.21 -6.86 -15.56
C SER A 215 4.19 -8.33 -15.15
N ILE A 216 3.50 -9.15 -15.95
CA ILE A 216 3.49 -10.61 -15.82
C ILE A 216 3.51 -11.26 -17.21
N SER A 217 4.34 -12.29 -17.38
CA SER A 217 4.42 -13.08 -18.61
C SER A 217 4.77 -14.54 -18.30
N GLU A 218 4.29 -15.48 -19.14
CA GLU A 218 4.76 -16.87 -19.08
C GLU A 218 6.12 -17.04 -19.74
N ALA A 219 6.88 -18.04 -19.28
CA ALA A 219 8.08 -18.52 -19.94
C ALA A 219 8.18 -20.04 -19.90
N THR A 220 8.54 -20.64 -21.03
CA THR A 220 8.63 -22.09 -21.20
C THR A 220 10.03 -22.60 -20.83
N VAL A 221 10.09 -23.57 -19.92
CA VAL A 221 11.33 -24.29 -19.59
C VAL A 221 11.59 -25.30 -20.71
N HIS A 222 12.69 -25.14 -21.43
CA HIS A 222 13.01 -26.02 -22.55
C HIS A 222 13.38 -27.42 -22.06
N THR A 223 12.59 -28.42 -22.46
CA THR A 223 12.72 -29.82 -21.99
C THR A 223 12.56 -30.84 -23.12
N THR A 224 11.78 -30.52 -24.15
CA THR A 224 11.58 -31.35 -25.35
C THR A 224 12.60 -31.04 -26.44
N GLY A 225 12.96 -32.03 -27.26
CA GLY A 225 13.91 -31.88 -28.37
C GLY A 225 15.38 -31.72 -27.94
N ILE A 226 15.69 -31.91 -26.65
CA ILE A 226 17.03 -31.79 -26.07
C ILE A 226 17.40 -33.05 -25.27
N SER A 227 18.65 -33.12 -24.81
CA SER A 227 19.11 -34.25 -23.98
C SER A 227 18.41 -34.25 -22.61
N GLN A 228 18.24 -35.43 -22.01
CA GLN A 228 17.64 -35.57 -20.68
C GLN A 228 18.42 -34.78 -19.62
N ALA A 229 19.75 -34.81 -19.67
CA ALA A 229 20.61 -34.05 -18.75
C ALA A 229 20.39 -32.53 -18.88
N GLU A 230 20.20 -32.02 -20.11
CA GLU A 230 19.93 -30.61 -20.35
C GLU A 230 18.52 -30.21 -19.89
N ALA A 231 17.51 -31.04 -20.13
CA ALA A 231 16.15 -30.84 -19.62
C ALA A 231 16.14 -30.75 -18.09
N ILE A 232 16.78 -31.71 -17.41
CA ILE A 232 16.93 -31.70 -15.94
C ILE A 232 17.68 -30.44 -15.49
N SER A 233 18.78 -30.09 -16.17
CA SER A 233 19.57 -28.89 -15.84
C SER A 233 18.75 -27.60 -15.97
N ASN A 234 17.92 -27.47 -17.00
CA ASN A 234 17.06 -26.31 -17.22
C ASN A 234 16.01 -26.16 -16.12
N ILE A 235 15.34 -27.27 -15.74
CA ILE A 235 14.36 -27.29 -14.64
C ILE A 235 15.05 -26.93 -13.32
N LYS A 236 16.19 -27.56 -13.00
CA LYS A 236 16.98 -27.24 -11.79
C LYS A 236 17.40 -25.78 -11.77
N ASN A 237 17.84 -25.21 -12.90
CA ASN A 237 18.28 -23.82 -12.96
C ASN A 237 17.15 -22.85 -12.60
N VAL A 238 15.93 -23.10 -13.07
CA VAL A 238 14.75 -22.27 -12.73
C VAL A 238 14.39 -22.41 -11.25
N LEU A 239 14.33 -23.64 -10.72
CA LEU A 239 14.07 -23.86 -9.28
C LEU A 239 15.15 -23.21 -8.41
N ASN A 240 16.42 -23.34 -8.79
CA ASN A 240 17.57 -22.74 -8.10
C ASN A 240 17.52 -21.21 -8.09
N GLN A 241 16.83 -20.57 -9.03
CA GLN A 241 16.57 -19.12 -9.00
C GLN A 241 15.56 -18.70 -7.93
N GLY A 242 14.94 -19.64 -7.21
CA GLY A 242 13.84 -19.37 -6.29
C GLY A 242 12.48 -19.32 -6.99
N LYS A 243 12.39 -19.79 -8.24
CA LYS A 243 11.16 -19.75 -9.03
C LYS A 243 10.55 -21.14 -9.11
N ALA A 244 9.28 -21.26 -8.73
CA ALA A 244 8.54 -22.50 -8.92
C ALA A 244 8.14 -22.71 -10.38
N ILE A 245 7.88 -23.96 -10.75
CA ILE A 245 7.47 -24.33 -12.10
C ILE A 245 6.01 -24.77 -12.07
N TRP A 246 5.21 -24.15 -12.93
CA TRP A 246 3.90 -24.65 -13.31
C TRP A 246 4.09 -25.89 -14.18
N PHE A 247 3.73 -27.04 -13.65
CA PHE A 247 3.91 -28.33 -14.30
C PHE A 247 2.56 -28.93 -14.63
N ALA A 248 2.27 -29.06 -15.92
CA ALA A 248 1.10 -29.75 -16.41
C ALA A 248 1.46 -31.11 -16.97
N PHE A 249 0.57 -32.08 -16.77
CA PHE A 249 0.66 -33.39 -17.39
C PHE A 249 -0.69 -33.86 -17.93
N PHE A 250 -0.67 -34.59 -19.05
CA PHE A 250 -1.83 -35.23 -19.66
C PHE A 250 -1.75 -36.74 -19.54
N LEU A 251 -2.86 -37.37 -19.16
CA LEU A 251 -3.01 -38.83 -19.13
C LEU A 251 -4.08 -39.28 -20.13
N PRO A 252 -3.85 -40.40 -20.85
CA PRO A 252 -4.55 -40.72 -22.08
C PRO A 252 -6.01 -41.15 -21.92
N ASP A 253 -6.36 -41.78 -20.80
CA ASP A 253 -7.65 -42.46 -20.62
C ASP A 253 -8.04 -42.59 -19.14
N ASN A 254 -9.21 -43.18 -18.88
CA ASN A 254 -9.69 -43.38 -17.51
C ASN A 254 -8.81 -44.34 -16.71
N ALA A 255 -8.23 -45.36 -17.35
CA ALA A 255 -7.36 -46.32 -16.67
C ALA A 255 -6.10 -45.63 -16.10
N SER A 256 -5.51 -44.74 -16.90
CA SER A 256 -4.35 -43.96 -16.52
C SER A 256 -4.66 -42.97 -15.39
N TRP A 257 -5.81 -42.29 -15.47
CA TRP A 257 -6.28 -41.43 -14.38
C TRP A 257 -6.56 -42.21 -13.09
N ASN A 258 -7.18 -43.39 -13.19
CA ASN A 258 -7.41 -44.27 -12.04
C ASN A 258 -6.09 -44.73 -11.40
N SER A 259 -5.07 -45.02 -12.21
CA SER A 259 -3.72 -45.30 -11.72
C SER A 259 -3.16 -44.13 -10.91
N PHE A 260 -3.27 -42.90 -11.42
CA PHE A 260 -2.84 -41.70 -10.69
C PHE A 260 -3.66 -41.45 -9.41
N TYR A 261 -4.98 -41.61 -9.44
CA TYR A 261 -5.81 -41.47 -8.25
C TYR A 261 -5.45 -42.51 -7.18
N ASN A 262 -5.16 -43.74 -7.57
CA ASN A 262 -4.71 -44.78 -6.65
C ASN A 262 -3.35 -44.43 -6.05
N PHE A 263 -2.42 -43.92 -6.86
CA PHE A 263 -1.14 -43.39 -6.38
C PHE A 263 -1.35 -42.26 -5.36
N TRP A 264 -2.20 -41.28 -5.68
CA TRP A 264 -2.46 -40.14 -4.81
C TRP A 264 -3.08 -40.55 -3.46
N ASN A 265 -4.14 -41.38 -3.50
CA ASN A 265 -4.92 -41.70 -2.31
C ASN A 265 -4.27 -42.74 -1.40
N ASN A 266 -3.50 -43.69 -1.97
CA ASN A 266 -3.04 -44.86 -1.23
C ASN A 266 -1.53 -44.89 -0.97
N GLN A 267 -0.73 -44.10 -1.69
CA GLN A 267 0.72 -44.06 -1.49
C GLN A 267 1.14 -42.91 -0.57
N SER A 268 2.29 -43.07 0.08
CA SER A 268 2.89 -42.03 0.91
C SER A 268 3.47 -40.89 0.07
N GLU A 269 3.73 -39.77 0.74
CA GLU A 269 4.39 -38.58 0.18
C GLU A 269 5.73 -38.90 -0.47
N ASN A 270 6.47 -39.88 0.07
CA ASN A 270 7.77 -40.32 -0.41
C ASN A 270 7.71 -41.20 -1.67
N ALA A 271 6.52 -41.69 -2.04
CA ALA A 271 6.39 -42.54 -3.22
C ALA A 271 6.66 -41.74 -4.51
N LEU A 272 7.42 -42.37 -5.42
CA LEU A 272 7.76 -41.79 -6.71
C LEU A 272 6.68 -42.10 -7.75
N TRP A 273 6.11 -41.05 -8.34
CA TRP A 273 5.26 -41.18 -9.51
C TRP A 273 6.10 -41.22 -10.77
N ASP A 274 5.86 -42.23 -11.59
CA ASP A 274 6.55 -42.46 -12.85
C ASP A 274 5.60 -42.21 -14.02
N SER A 275 5.82 -41.09 -14.71
CA SER A 275 5.02 -40.65 -15.87
C SER A 275 5.29 -41.49 -17.11
N ASP A 276 6.42 -42.20 -17.19
CA ASP A 276 6.82 -42.91 -18.41
C ASP A 276 5.91 -44.11 -18.70
N ASN A 277 5.24 -44.62 -17.65
CA ASN A 277 4.21 -45.66 -17.75
C ASN A 277 3.08 -45.31 -18.74
N PHE A 278 2.86 -44.03 -19.01
CA PHE A 278 1.80 -43.54 -19.88
C PHE A 278 2.29 -43.13 -21.27
N CYS A 279 3.61 -43.04 -21.48
CA CYS A 279 4.17 -42.60 -22.74
C CYS A 279 3.90 -43.58 -23.89
N GLY A 280 3.60 -43.02 -25.05
CA GLY A 280 3.28 -43.77 -26.26
C GLY A 280 1.88 -44.40 -26.26
N GLN A 281 1.10 -44.29 -25.19
CA GLN A 281 -0.29 -44.77 -25.17
C GLN A 281 -1.19 -43.94 -26.10
N THR A 282 -2.36 -44.48 -26.45
CA THR A 282 -3.32 -43.82 -27.34
C THR A 282 -4.18 -42.84 -26.55
N TRP A 283 -4.24 -41.59 -26.99
CA TRP A 283 -5.09 -40.56 -26.41
C TRP A 283 -6.56 -40.85 -26.74
N ASP A 284 -7.40 -40.89 -25.70
CA ASP A 284 -8.84 -40.91 -25.84
C ASP A 284 -9.38 -39.49 -25.64
N THR A 285 -10.04 -38.93 -26.67
CA THR A 285 -10.55 -37.56 -26.66
C THR A 285 -11.66 -37.33 -25.62
N TYR A 286 -12.36 -38.37 -25.17
CA TYR A 286 -13.43 -38.26 -24.18
C TYR A 286 -12.96 -38.59 -22.76
N GLU A 287 -12.05 -39.55 -22.63
CA GLU A 287 -11.57 -40.03 -21.33
C GLU A 287 -10.30 -39.34 -20.85
N GLY A 288 -9.45 -38.93 -21.78
CA GLY A 288 -8.22 -38.21 -21.53
C GLY A 288 -8.44 -36.90 -20.80
N GLY A 289 -7.39 -36.40 -20.16
CA GLY A 289 -7.43 -35.10 -19.52
C GLY A 289 -6.05 -34.63 -19.10
N GLY A 290 -6.00 -33.41 -18.57
CA GLY A 290 -4.80 -32.77 -18.06
C GLY A 290 -4.95 -32.35 -16.60
N HIS A 291 -3.83 -32.24 -15.89
CA HIS A 291 -3.77 -31.68 -14.54
C HIS A 291 -2.55 -30.78 -14.40
N ALA A 292 -2.67 -29.74 -13.59
CA ALA A 292 -1.60 -28.79 -13.33
C ALA A 292 -1.27 -28.76 -11.85
N VAL A 293 0.03 -28.83 -11.54
CA VAL A 293 0.59 -28.81 -10.19
C VAL A 293 1.80 -27.88 -10.15
N THR A 294 2.29 -27.58 -8.95
CA THR A 294 3.45 -26.70 -8.78
C THR A 294 4.68 -27.53 -8.43
N LEU A 295 5.72 -27.55 -9.27
CA LEU A 295 7.02 -28.05 -8.84
C LEU A 295 7.69 -27.01 -7.94
N VAL A 296 7.95 -27.41 -6.71
CA VAL A 296 8.50 -26.57 -5.64
C VAL A 296 9.92 -26.99 -5.26
N GLY A 297 10.51 -27.95 -5.94
CA GLY A 297 11.87 -28.37 -5.61
C GLY A 297 12.29 -29.68 -6.26
N TYR A 298 13.43 -30.18 -5.79
CA TYR A 298 13.97 -31.49 -6.17
C TYR A 298 14.93 -32.02 -5.12
N ASP A 299 15.20 -33.31 -5.20
CA ASP A 299 16.28 -33.98 -4.49
C ASP A 299 16.98 -34.95 -5.46
N ASP A 300 18.27 -34.75 -5.69
CA ASP A 300 19.16 -35.64 -6.45
C ASP A 300 20.38 -36.04 -5.60
N SER A 301 20.22 -36.05 -4.27
CA SER A 301 21.31 -36.39 -3.36
C SER A 301 21.54 -37.89 -3.19
N ALA A 302 20.59 -38.73 -3.62
CA ALA A 302 20.75 -40.17 -3.64
C ALA A 302 21.82 -40.60 -4.65
N ALA A 303 22.51 -41.71 -4.38
CA ALA A 303 23.51 -42.25 -5.30
C ALA A 303 22.88 -42.84 -6.57
N ASP A 304 21.70 -43.44 -6.43
CA ASP A 304 20.93 -43.99 -7.54
C ASP A 304 20.06 -42.91 -8.18
N THR A 305 20.11 -42.81 -9.51
CA THR A 305 19.30 -41.87 -10.29
C THR A 305 17.81 -42.25 -10.26
N ASP A 306 17.48 -43.50 -9.99
CA ASP A 306 16.08 -43.95 -9.85
C ASP A 306 15.39 -43.36 -8.63
N ASP A 307 16.17 -42.93 -7.63
CA ASP A 307 15.71 -42.25 -6.42
C ASP A 307 15.73 -40.71 -6.56
N HIS A 308 16.07 -40.16 -7.73
CA HIS A 308 16.06 -38.71 -7.96
C HIS A 308 14.66 -38.24 -8.32
N TYR A 309 14.21 -37.14 -7.72
CA TYR A 309 12.85 -36.68 -7.91
C TYR A 309 12.67 -35.16 -7.91
N TRP A 310 11.58 -34.73 -8.54
CA TRP A 310 10.98 -33.42 -8.39
C TRP A 310 9.95 -33.44 -7.26
N ILE A 311 9.83 -32.34 -6.53
CA ILE A 311 8.83 -32.15 -5.48
C ILE A 311 7.64 -31.40 -6.06
N ALA A 312 6.48 -32.03 -6.15
CA ALA A 312 5.27 -31.46 -6.72
C ALA A 312 4.19 -31.21 -5.64
N LEU A 313 3.68 -29.98 -5.55
CA LEU A 313 2.58 -29.59 -4.68
C LEU A 313 1.25 -29.65 -5.43
N ASN A 314 0.31 -30.44 -4.91
CA ASN A 314 -0.99 -30.68 -5.51
C ASN A 314 -2.08 -29.81 -4.86
N SER A 315 -3.23 -29.66 -5.52
CA SER A 315 -4.39 -28.85 -5.08
C SER A 315 -5.58 -29.71 -4.63
N TRP A 316 -5.34 -30.93 -4.17
CA TRP A 316 -6.35 -31.93 -3.81
C TRP A 316 -6.48 -32.16 -2.30
N GLY A 317 -5.97 -31.24 -1.49
CA GLY A 317 -5.89 -31.36 -0.03
C GLY A 317 -4.87 -32.39 0.44
N THR A 318 -5.01 -32.82 1.70
CA THR A 318 -4.15 -33.83 2.32
C THR A 318 -4.78 -35.21 2.31
N THR A 319 -3.92 -36.24 2.37
CA THR A 319 -4.31 -37.62 2.70
C THR A 319 -3.51 -38.05 3.94
N ALA A 320 -3.86 -39.20 4.53
CA ALA A 320 -3.10 -39.75 5.66
C ALA A 320 -1.61 -39.96 5.32
N GLY A 321 -1.31 -40.31 4.07
CA GLY A 321 0.06 -40.49 3.58
C GLY A 321 0.74 -39.21 3.07
N ARG A 322 0.01 -38.09 2.93
CA ARG A 322 0.46 -36.85 2.29
C ARG A 322 0.07 -35.62 3.13
N PRO A 323 0.67 -35.44 4.32
CA PRO A 323 0.31 -34.36 5.23
C PRO A 323 0.66 -32.98 4.67
N ASN A 324 1.60 -32.86 3.73
CA ASN A 324 1.99 -31.58 3.14
C ASN A 324 1.30 -31.29 1.79
N GLY A 325 0.45 -32.21 1.32
CA GLY A 325 -0.23 -32.09 0.02
C GLY A 325 0.69 -32.27 -1.19
N ILE A 326 1.88 -32.85 -0.99
CA ILE A 326 2.87 -33.05 -2.07
C ILE A 326 2.96 -34.50 -2.53
N PHE A 327 3.64 -34.70 -3.64
CA PHE A 327 4.11 -35.99 -4.13
C PHE A 327 5.42 -35.81 -4.89
N HIS A 328 6.15 -36.91 -5.09
CA HIS A 328 7.39 -36.91 -5.84
C HIS A 328 7.17 -37.41 -7.26
N VAL A 329 7.75 -36.72 -8.23
CA VAL A 329 7.78 -37.14 -9.65
C VAL A 329 9.19 -37.60 -9.96
N LYS A 330 9.37 -38.76 -10.59
CA LYS A 330 10.70 -39.21 -11.01
C LYS A 330 11.40 -38.13 -11.83
N MET A 331 12.70 -37.96 -11.61
CA MET A 331 13.51 -36.97 -12.32
C MET A 331 13.94 -37.46 -13.69
N TYR A 332 14.36 -38.71 -13.78
CA TYR A 332 14.85 -39.33 -15.01
C TYR A 332 13.69 -39.95 -15.80
N ILE A 333 12.86 -39.08 -16.35
CA ILE A 333 11.69 -39.45 -17.19
C ILE A 333 11.96 -39.17 -18.67
N ASN A 334 11.09 -39.67 -19.53
CA ASN A 334 11.05 -39.37 -20.94
C ASN A 334 10.48 -37.96 -21.19
N TYR A 335 11.33 -36.94 -21.17
CA TYR A 335 10.95 -35.57 -21.49
C TYR A 335 10.45 -35.37 -22.93
N ASN A 336 10.66 -36.34 -23.81
CA ASN A 336 10.12 -36.37 -25.18
C ASN A 336 8.87 -37.27 -25.30
N CYS A 337 8.19 -37.54 -24.18
CA CYS A 337 6.96 -38.30 -24.15
C CYS A 337 5.96 -37.78 -25.19
N THR A 338 5.26 -38.70 -25.85
CA THR A 338 4.15 -38.39 -26.76
C THR A 338 2.99 -39.33 -26.46
N LEU A 339 1.77 -38.89 -26.74
CA LEU A 339 0.59 -39.75 -26.74
C LEU A 339 0.07 -39.84 -28.17
N ARG A 340 -0.21 -41.05 -28.66
CA ARG A 340 -0.69 -41.27 -30.03
C ARG A 340 -2.06 -40.62 -30.17
N GLY A 341 -2.20 -39.66 -31.09
CA GLY A 341 -3.44 -38.93 -31.33
C GLY A 341 -3.56 -37.59 -30.58
N LEU A 342 -2.68 -37.31 -29.61
CA LEU A 342 -2.65 -36.01 -28.94
C LEU A 342 -1.77 -35.01 -29.72
N SER A 343 -2.33 -33.86 -30.07
CA SER A 343 -1.62 -32.79 -30.80
C SER A 343 -0.83 -31.85 -29.87
N SER A 344 -0.23 -32.37 -28.80
CA SER A 344 0.44 -31.58 -27.75
C SER A 344 1.48 -32.43 -27.00
N TYR A 345 2.48 -31.79 -26.38
CA TYR A 345 3.36 -32.47 -25.44
C TYR A 345 2.58 -32.84 -24.17
N PRO A 346 2.60 -34.11 -23.75
CA PRO A 346 1.90 -34.53 -22.53
C PRO A 346 2.47 -33.91 -21.26
N LEU A 347 3.70 -33.37 -21.29
CA LEU A 347 4.36 -32.73 -20.14
C LEU A 347 4.69 -31.28 -20.47
N GLY A 348 4.14 -30.34 -19.71
CA GLY A 348 4.36 -28.90 -19.87
C GLY A 348 5.10 -28.31 -18.67
N PHE A 349 6.24 -27.68 -18.91
CA PHE A 349 7.05 -27.01 -17.88
C PHE A 349 7.12 -25.51 -18.17
N GLN A 350 6.47 -24.70 -17.36
CA GLN A 350 6.49 -23.24 -17.50
C GLN A 350 6.70 -22.54 -16.16
N THR A 351 7.19 -21.31 -16.19
CA THR A 351 7.31 -20.41 -15.03
C THR A 351 6.74 -19.05 -15.41
N LEU A 352 6.52 -18.19 -14.42
CA LEU A 352 6.14 -16.80 -14.65
C LEU A 352 7.35 -15.89 -14.52
N ASN A 353 7.42 -14.82 -15.32
CA ASN A 353 8.26 -13.66 -15.06
C ASN A 353 7.34 -12.55 -14.57
N ILE A 354 7.57 -12.10 -13.33
CA ILE A 354 6.72 -11.11 -12.68
C ILE A 354 7.59 -9.97 -12.20
N GLU A 355 7.29 -8.76 -12.66
CA GLU A 355 7.76 -7.55 -12.01
C GLU A 355 6.65 -7.13 -11.07
N TRP A 356 6.86 -7.40 -9.79
CA TRP A 356 5.96 -6.90 -8.77
C TRP A 356 6.15 -5.39 -8.68
N GLY A 357 5.03 -4.67 -8.58
CA GLY A 357 5.10 -3.30 -8.12
C GLY A 357 5.73 -3.24 -6.75
N VAL A 358 6.16 -2.04 -6.36
CA VAL A 358 6.13 -1.74 -4.94
C VAL A 358 4.72 -2.11 -4.51
N ALA A 359 4.58 -3.14 -3.67
CA ALA A 359 3.40 -3.27 -2.84
C ALA A 359 3.03 -1.85 -2.40
N GLN A 360 1.75 -1.50 -2.32
CA GLN A 360 1.44 -0.46 -1.33
C GLN A 360 2.10 -0.96 -0.06
N ALA A 361 3.22 -0.33 0.25
CA ALA A 361 4.29 -1.00 0.97
C ALA A 361 3.69 -1.37 2.29
N ASP A 362 3.76 -2.64 2.66
CA ASP A 362 3.80 -2.91 4.06
C ASP A 362 4.25 -4.34 4.38
N PRO A 363 5.39 -4.49 5.08
CA PRO A 363 5.29 -5.11 6.38
C PRO A 363 4.55 -4.09 7.27
N VAL A 364 3.21 -4.11 7.31
CA VAL A 364 2.47 -3.15 8.17
C VAL A 364 2.90 -3.52 9.56
N ASP A 365 3.76 -2.71 10.14
CA ASP A 365 3.71 -2.52 11.56
C ASP A 365 2.28 -2.10 11.86
N ARG A 366 1.45 -3.02 12.34
CA ARG A 366 0.05 -2.73 12.68
C ARG A 366 -0.07 -2.19 14.10
N THR A 367 1.05 -2.17 14.83
CA THR A 367 1.06 -1.77 16.21
C THR A 367 1.29 -0.27 16.23
N ALA A 368 0.26 0.47 16.60
CA ALA A 368 0.44 1.89 16.78
C ALA A 368 1.44 2.16 17.93
N PRO A 369 2.25 3.22 17.83
CA PRO A 369 3.10 3.64 18.93
C PRO A 369 2.32 3.87 20.23
N VAL A 370 3.01 3.80 21.35
CA VAL A 370 2.45 4.10 22.67
C VAL A 370 3.13 5.33 23.25
N VAL A 371 2.34 6.37 23.54
CA VAL A 371 2.83 7.52 24.32
C VAL A 371 2.99 7.09 25.78
N THR A 372 4.22 6.85 26.20
CA THR A 372 4.54 6.31 27.52
C THR A 372 4.46 7.35 28.63
N ALA A 373 4.83 8.61 28.35
CA ALA A 373 4.69 9.71 29.29
C ALA A 373 4.40 11.03 28.57
N PHE A 374 3.51 11.83 29.18
CA PHE A 374 3.22 13.19 28.74
C PHE A 374 2.88 14.04 29.97
N SER A 375 3.54 15.19 30.13
CA SER A 375 3.24 16.15 31.19
C SER A 375 3.61 17.58 30.83
N VAL A 376 2.84 18.52 31.38
CA VAL A 376 3.03 19.96 31.27
C VAL A 376 2.90 20.57 32.67
N PRO A 377 3.34 21.82 32.92
CA PRO A 377 3.08 22.50 34.18
C PRO A 377 1.59 22.60 34.47
N THR A 378 1.19 22.55 35.75
CA THR A 378 -0.22 22.68 36.16
C THR A 378 -0.76 24.10 35.99
N VAL A 379 0.12 25.10 35.96
CA VAL A 379 -0.22 26.52 35.75
C VAL A 379 0.79 27.14 34.78
N SER A 380 0.31 27.94 33.83
CA SER A 380 1.17 28.77 32.98
C SER A 380 0.71 30.22 32.97
N LYS A 381 1.68 31.13 32.97
CA LYS A 381 1.51 32.59 32.81
C LYS A 381 1.90 33.08 31.40
N SER A 382 1.91 32.15 30.45
CA SER A 382 2.22 32.39 29.04
C SER A 382 1.37 31.48 28.15
N LEU A 383 0.99 31.97 26.97
CA LEU A 383 0.34 31.16 25.94
C LEU A 383 1.29 30.11 25.35
N THR A 384 2.61 30.30 25.47
CA THR A 384 3.62 29.29 25.12
C THR A 384 3.99 28.51 26.38
N VAL A 385 3.54 27.27 26.44
CA VAL A 385 3.67 26.37 27.59
C VAL A 385 4.79 25.37 27.32
N PRO A 386 5.74 25.17 28.25
CA PRO A 386 6.76 24.13 28.10
C PRO A 386 6.14 22.73 28.28
N VAL A 387 6.70 21.75 27.58
CA VAL A 387 6.37 20.34 27.74
C VAL A 387 7.45 19.73 28.64
N ASN A 388 7.06 19.27 29.83
CA ASN A 388 8.00 18.76 30.83
C ASN A 388 8.52 17.36 30.44
N VAL A 389 7.62 16.51 29.96
CA VAL A 389 7.93 15.15 29.49
C VAL A 389 7.04 14.84 28.30
N PHE A 390 7.60 14.27 27.24
CA PHE A 390 6.86 13.64 26.15
C PHE A 390 7.71 12.52 25.56
N THR A 391 7.37 11.28 25.91
CA THR A 391 8.06 10.07 25.42
C THR A 391 7.07 9.12 24.79
N ALA A 392 7.51 8.43 23.74
CA ALA A 392 6.76 7.36 23.11
C ALA A 392 7.70 6.21 22.75
N THR A 393 7.15 5.01 22.66
CA THR A 393 7.85 3.80 22.22
C THR A 393 7.03 3.09 21.17
N ASP A 394 7.70 2.32 20.35
CA ASP A 394 7.11 1.53 19.28
C ASP A 394 7.91 0.24 19.12
N ASN A 395 7.30 -0.81 18.56
CA ASN A 395 7.96 -2.08 18.26
C ASN A 395 8.95 -1.98 17.10
N MET A 396 8.79 -1.00 16.21
CA MET A 396 9.78 -0.68 15.20
C MET A 396 10.40 0.70 15.45
N GLU A 397 9.63 1.77 15.26
CA GLU A 397 10.14 3.14 15.34
C GLU A 397 9.03 4.19 15.47
N VAL A 398 9.22 5.17 16.35
CA VAL A 398 8.39 6.38 16.37
C VAL A 398 9.00 7.43 15.44
N THR A 399 8.28 7.82 14.39
CA THR A 399 8.76 8.80 13.40
C THR A 399 8.08 10.16 13.49
N GLY A 400 7.03 10.29 14.32
CA GLY A 400 6.32 11.54 14.46
C GLY A 400 5.68 11.75 15.83
N TYR A 401 5.68 12.99 16.28
CA TYR A 401 5.06 13.47 17.51
C TYR A 401 4.18 14.67 17.21
N MET A 402 3.04 14.77 17.88
CA MET A 402 2.12 15.89 17.77
C MET A 402 1.43 16.17 19.10
N ILE A 403 1.16 17.45 19.39
CA ILE A 403 0.33 17.88 20.52
C ILE A 403 -0.87 18.64 19.95
N THR A 404 -2.08 18.27 20.37
CA THR A 404 -3.33 18.94 19.97
C THR A 404 -4.11 19.45 21.19
N ALA A 405 -5.01 20.40 20.96
CA ALA A 405 -5.99 20.87 21.96
C ALA A 405 -7.35 20.14 21.85
N SER A 406 -7.44 19.11 21.00
CA SER A 406 -8.63 18.28 20.77
C SER A 406 -8.28 16.81 20.95
N SER A 407 -9.20 16.05 21.54
CA SER A 407 -9.08 14.60 21.72
C SER A 407 -9.33 13.80 20.44
N ALA A 408 -9.73 14.46 19.34
CA ALA A 408 -9.92 13.81 18.05
C ALA A 408 -8.57 13.32 17.51
N LYS A 409 -8.51 12.03 17.12
CA LYS A 409 -7.30 11.43 16.57
C LYS A 409 -6.90 12.15 15.28
N PRO A 410 -5.68 12.72 15.18
CA PRO A 410 -5.21 13.33 13.95
C PRO A 410 -4.94 12.27 12.88
N SER A 411 -5.13 12.64 11.61
CA SER A 411 -4.64 11.83 10.49
C SER A 411 -3.12 11.72 10.53
N SER A 412 -2.57 10.58 10.09
CA SER A 412 -1.12 10.40 9.94
C SER A 412 -0.49 11.38 8.94
N SER A 413 -1.29 11.89 8.01
CA SER A 413 -0.92 12.92 7.02
C SER A 413 -1.24 14.35 7.46
N ALA A 414 -1.77 14.57 8.67
CA ALA A 414 -2.10 15.90 9.15
C ALA A 414 -0.85 16.80 9.23
N ALA A 415 -0.98 18.07 8.85
CA ALA A 415 0.09 19.04 9.05
C ALA A 415 0.38 19.22 10.56
N GLY A 416 1.65 19.33 10.94
CA GLY A 416 2.07 19.59 12.32
C GLY A 416 2.74 18.41 13.05
N TRP A 417 2.94 17.27 12.39
CA TRP A 417 3.82 16.21 12.90
C TRP A 417 5.27 16.68 12.93
N SER A 418 5.97 16.40 14.03
CA SER A 418 7.41 16.65 14.18
C SER A 418 8.16 15.35 14.37
N ALA A 419 9.36 15.21 13.78
CA ALA A 419 10.21 14.04 13.97
C ALA A 419 10.67 13.87 15.43
N ASN A 420 10.70 14.97 16.20
CA ASN A 420 11.10 14.97 17.61
C ASN A 420 9.92 15.37 18.50
N ALA A 421 9.90 14.86 19.72
CA ALA A 421 8.91 15.26 20.72
C ALA A 421 8.92 16.79 20.95
N PRO A 422 7.81 17.50 20.73
CA PRO A 422 7.75 18.95 20.94
C PRO A 422 8.06 19.34 22.39
N THR A 423 8.92 20.34 22.55
CA THR A 423 9.33 20.86 23.88
C THR A 423 8.42 21.98 24.39
N ARG A 424 7.48 22.44 23.57
CA ARG A 424 6.53 23.51 23.89
C ARG A 424 5.25 23.39 23.07
N TYR A 425 4.17 23.99 23.56
CA TYR A 425 2.91 24.18 22.84
C TYR A 425 2.44 25.62 22.98
N THR A 426 2.01 26.25 21.88
CA THR A 426 1.54 27.64 21.88
C THR A 426 0.04 27.70 21.61
N PHE A 427 -0.72 28.23 22.57
CA PHE A 427 -2.14 28.49 22.43
C PHE A 427 -2.41 29.76 21.60
N GLN A 428 -3.59 29.83 20.99
CA GLN A 428 -4.05 31.03 20.30
C GLN A 428 -4.33 32.17 21.29
N SER A 429 -4.15 33.41 20.83
CA SER A 429 -4.46 34.64 21.57
C SER A 429 -5.89 34.63 22.13
N GLY A 430 -6.07 35.14 23.34
CA GLY A 430 -7.35 35.20 24.06
C GLY A 430 -7.77 33.88 24.73
N THR A 431 -6.95 32.83 24.66
CA THR A 431 -7.28 31.53 25.26
C THR A 431 -6.89 31.50 26.74
N LEU A 432 -7.87 31.43 27.64
CA LEU A 432 -7.65 31.39 29.09
C LEU A 432 -8.36 30.20 29.77
N GLY A 433 -8.01 29.97 31.04
CA GLY A 433 -8.63 28.98 31.91
C GLY A 433 -8.00 27.58 31.80
N THR A 434 -8.74 26.57 32.25
CA THR A 434 -8.29 25.17 32.18
C THR A 434 -8.26 24.70 30.74
N LYS A 435 -7.13 24.11 30.32
CA LYS A 435 -6.91 23.52 29.01
C LYS A 435 -6.37 22.12 29.16
N THR A 436 -6.72 21.26 28.21
CA THR A 436 -6.19 19.90 28.12
C THR A 436 -5.48 19.77 26.79
N LEU A 437 -4.24 19.30 26.86
CA LEU A 437 -3.43 18.95 25.69
C LEU A 437 -3.41 17.44 25.53
N TYR A 438 -3.37 16.99 24.28
CA TYR A 438 -3.38 15.58 23.90
C TYR A 438 -2.12 15.31 23.08
N ALA A 439 -1.27 14.43 23.58
CA ALA A 439 -0.03 14.03 22.95
C ALA A 439 -0.24 12.75 22.14
N TRP A 440 0.26 12.77 20.90
CA TRP A 440 0.13 11.70 19.91
C TRP A 440 1.49 11.34 19.35
N ALA A 441 1.70 10.06 19.06
CA ALA A 441 2.85 9.55 18.34
C ALA A 441 2.39 8.82 17.07
N LYS A 442 3.24 8.80 16.04
CA LYS A 442 3.05 8.00 14.83
C LYS A 442 4.35 7.31 14.42
N ASP A 443 4.22 6.20 13.73
CA ASP A 443 5.32 5.45 13.13
C ASP A 443 5.49 5.80 11.64
N ALA A 444 6.43 5.10 10.98
CA ALA A 444 6.66 5.20 9.55
C ALA A 444 5.51 4.62 8.70
N ALA A 445 4.81 3.61 9.22
CA ALA A 445 3.69 2.93 8.57
C ALA A 445 2.39 3.76 8.60
N GLY A 446 2.35 4.85 9.38
CA GLY A 446 1.22 5.75 9.47
C GLY A 446 0.20 5.38 10.55
N ASN A 447 0.51 4.47 11.47
CA ASN A 447 -0.37 4.25 12.62
C ASN A 447 -0.20 5.37 13.63
N VAL A 448 -1.32 5.80 14.19
CA VAL A 448 -1.35 6.88 15.18
C VAL A 448 -1.78 6.31 16.53
N SER A 449 -0.97 6.61 17.55
CA SER A 449 -1.15 6.17 18.92
C SER A 449 -2.54 6.50 19.48
N SER A 450 -2.91 5.86 20.59
CA SER A 450 -3.83 6.49 21.53
C SER A 450 -3.14 7.69 22.18
N TYR A 451 -3.91 8.71 22.56
CA TYR A 451 -3.32 9.89 23.18
C TYR A 451 -3.01 9.67 24.65
N LYS A 452 -2.06 10.44 25.17
CA LYS A 452 -1.93 10.73 26.60
C LYS A 452 -2.22 12.21 26.81
N SER A 453 -3.00 12.54 27.83
CA SER A 453 -3.42 13.93 28.07
C SER A 453 -2.78 14.51 29.33
N ALA A 454 -2.63 15.83 29.33
CA ALA A 454 -2.25 16.59 30.50
C ALA A 454 -3.01 17.92 30.51
N SER A 455 -3.45 18.34 31.69
CA SER A 455 -4.22 19.57 31.87
C SER A 455 -3.42 20.62 32.61
N LEU A 456 -3.64 21.87 32.23
CA LEU A 456 -3.07 23.04 32.89
C LEU A 456 -4.08 24.17 32.97
N THR A 457 -3.82 25.16 33.82
CA THR A 457 -4.55 26.42 33.83
C THR A 457 -3.69 27.53 33.23
N LEU A 458 -4.15 28.14 32.14
CA LEU A 458 -3.61 29.39 31.62
C LEU A 458 -4.14 30.55 32.47
N SER A 459 -3.25 31.20 33.21
CA SER A 459 -3.55 32.27 34.14
C SER A 459 -2.75 33.52 33.79
N MET A 460 -3.38 34.44 33.05
CA MET A 460 -2.73 35.64 32.52
C MET A 460 -3.66 36.87 32.60
N PRO A 461 -3.10 38.08 32.73
CA PRO A 461 -3.84 39.31 32.54
C PRO A 461 -4.25 39.52 31.07
N ASP A 462 -5.23 40.40 30.85
CA ASP A 462 -5.62 40.88 29.52
C ASP A 462 -6.17 42.31 29.68
N LEU A 463 -5.35 43.31 29.38
CA LEU A 463 -5.60 44.72 29.55
C LEU A 463 -6.21 45.30 28.29
N ILE A 464 -7.48 45.66 28.37
CA ILE A 464 -8.14 46.44 27.33
C ILE A 464 -8.33 47.88 27.80
N VAL A 465 -8.36 48.81 26.86
CA VAL A 465 -8.97 50.12 27.10
C VAL A 465 -10.48 49.99 26.90
N SER A 466 -11.26 50.01 27.97
CA SER A 466 -12.72 49.86 27.90
C SER A 466 -13.43 51.17 27.50
N ALA A 467 -12.85 52.33 27.80
CA ALA A 467 -13.39 53.64 27.43
C ALA A 467 -12.30 54.70 27.24
N VAL A 468 -12.52 55.62 26.28
CA VAL A 468 -11.68 56.79 26.03
C VAL A 468 -12.57 58.01 25.80
N SER A 469 -12.27 59.12 26.48
CA SER A 469 -12.95 60.40 26.29
C SER A 469 -11.96 61.56 26.31
N ASN A 470 -12.18 62.55 25.46
CA ASN A 470 -11.41 63.78 25.37
C ASN A 470 -12.35 65.00 25.47
N TRP A 471 -11.91 66.03 26.19
CA TRP A 471 -12.68 67.25 26.40
C TRP A 471 -12.46 68.30 25.30
N SER A 472 -11.26 68.34 24.71
CA SER A 472 -10.95 69.27 23.62
C SER A 472 -11.31 68.68 22.26
N THR A 473 -11.96 69.49 21.42
CA THR A 473 -12.33 69.13 20.05
C THR A 473 -11.51 69.89 19.00
N THR A 474 -10.71 70.91 19.36
CA THR A 474 -9.86 71.67 18.43
C THR A 474 -8.47 71.96 19.00
N ILE A 475 -7.42 71.67 18.22
CA ILE A 475 -6.02 71.93 18.56
C ILE A 475 -5.46 73.01 17.61
N THR A 476 -4.82 74.02 18.19
CA THR A 476 -4.19 75.16 17.50
C THR A 476 -2.71 75.28 17.85
N ALA A 477 -1.95 76.07 17.09
CA ALA A 477 -0.52 76.28 17.36
C ALA A 477 -0.23 76.80 18.78
N SER A 478 -1.11 77.67 19.30
CA SER A 478 -1.04 78.23 20.65
C SER A 478 -1.57 77.31 21.76
N ARG A 479 -2.34 76.25 21.41
CA ARG A 479 -2.94 75.32 22.37
C ARG A 479 -2.79 73.87 21.91
N ARG A 480 -1.56 73.37 21.97
CA ARG A 480 -1.19 72.00 21.55
C ARG A 480 -1.40 70.93 22.62
N SER A 481 -1.79 71.31 23.84
CA SER A 481 -2.02 70.36 24.93
C SER A 481 -3.50 70.28 25.32
N PHE A 482 -3.96 69.07 25.60
CA PHE A 482 -5.32 68.79 26.08
C PHE A 482 -5.31 67.55 27.00
N SER A 483 -6.45 67.24 27.62
CA SER A 483 -6.57 66.06 28.49
C SER A 483 -7.37 64.95 27.82
N ILE A 484 -6.84 63.73 27.92
CA ILE A 484 -7.51 62.48 27.57
C ILE A 484 -7.78 61.72 28.87
N THR A 485 -9.00 61.23 29.03
CA THR A 485 -9.40 60.29 30.09
C THR A 485 -9.57 58.91 29.48
N ASP A 486 -8.91 57.92 30.05
CA ASP A 486 -9.01 56.51 29.68
C ASP A 486 -9.49 55.66 30.85
N THR A 487 -10.01 54.48 30.53
CA THR A 487 -10.33 53.42 31.50
C THR A 487 -9.73 52.13 31.02
N ASN A 488 -8.68 51.66 31.71
CA ASN A 488 -8.11 50.33 31.49
C ASN A 488 -8.91 49.32 32.30
N LYS A 489 -9.18 48.14 31.71
CA LYS A 489 -9.84 47.01 32.36
C LYS A 489 -8.96 45.79 32.19
N ASN A 490 -8.74 45.05 33.28
CA ASN A 490 -8.18 43.72 33.19
C ASN A 490 -9.34 42.72 33.01
N GLN A 491 -9.53 42.23 31.80
CA GLN A 491 -10.52 41.20 31.47
C GLN A 491 -9.96 39.77 31.53
N GLY A 492 -8.66 39.62 31.79
CA GLY A 492 -8.00 38.33 31.96
C GLY A 492 -8.36 37.69 33.29
N ASN A 493 -7.76 36.53 33.57
CA ASN A 493 -8.03 35.73 34.77
C ASN A 493 -6.86 35.75 35.79
N ALA A 494 -5.83 36.54 35.56
CA ALA A 494 -4.79 36.86 36.54
C ALA A 494 -4.69 38.37 36.75
N ALA A 495 -4.13 38.80 37.88
CA ALA A 495 -3.90 40.22 38.15
C ALA A 495 -2.86 40.80 37.17
N ALA A 496 -3.16 41.98 36.62
CA ALA A 496 -2.23 42.72 35.77
C ALA A 496 -1.30 43.55 36.66
N PRO A 497 0.03 43.46 36.49
CA PRO A 497 0.98 44.32 37.19
C PRO A 497 0.90 45.78 36.70
N VAL A 498 1.79 46.63 37.20
CA VAL A 498 1.90 48.02 36.76
C VAL A 498 2.20 48.10 35.25
N SER A 499 1.50 48.98 34.54
CA SER A 499 1.71 49.24 33.11
C SER A 499 1.62 50.73 32.79
N VAL A 500 1.82 51.09 31.52
CA VAL A 500 1.74 52.47 31.04
C VAL A 500 0.79 52.56 29.85
N THR A 501 -0.17 53.49 29.93
CA THR A 501 -1.01 53.86 28.78
C THR A 501 -0.36 54.98 27.97
N LYS A 502 -0.23 54.77 26.66
CA LYS A 502 0.18 55.78 25.69
C LYS A 502 -1.00 56.23 24.84
N TYR A 503 -0.86 57.42 24.25
CA TYR A 503 -1.93 58.06 23.49
C TYR A 503 -1.47 58.44 22.09
N TYR A 504 -2.37 58.31 21.13
CA TYR A 504 -2.11 58.57 19.72
C TYR A 504 -3.22 59.40 19.07
N LEU A 505 -2.91 60.05 17.96
CA LEU A 505 -3.91 60.53 17.00
C LEU A 505 -3.94 59.62 15.77
N SER A 506 -5.12 59.20 15.35
CA SER A 506 -5.31 58.38 14.15
C SER A 506 -6.44 58.95 13.30
N THR A 507 -6.32 58.91 11.98
CA THR A 507 -7.40 59.29 11.06
C THR A 507 -8.50 58.23 10.99
N THR A 508 -8.26 57.04 11.56
CA THR A 508 -9.21 55.92 11.63
C THR A 508 -9.57 55.63 13.08
N PRO A 509 -10.69 54.92 13.37
CA PRO A 509 -11.09 54.56 14.73
C PRO A 509 -10.23 53.44 15.35
N SER A 510 -8.99 53.27 14.90
CA SER A 510 -8.05 52.23 15.34
C SER A 510 -6.60 52.76 15.32
N ARG A 511 -5.69 52.11 16.04
CA ARG A 511 -4.26 52.39 15.94
C ARG A 511 -3.71 51.79 14.64
N THR A 512 -3.34 52.64 13.69
CA THR A 512 -2.66 52.25 12.45
C THR A 512 -1.17 52.52 12.56
N ALA A 513 -0.37 51.99 11.62
CA ALA A 513 1.07 52.27 11.54
C ALA A 513 1.40 53.78 11.41
N ASN A 514 0.47 54.57 10.86
CA ASN A 514 0.61 56.01 10.68
C ASN A 514 0.03 56.83 11.86
N ALA A 515 -0.37 56.17 12.95
CA ALA A 515 -0.89 56.86 14.12
C ALA A 515 0.22 57.71 14.78
N ILE A 516 -0.10 58.96 15.08
CA ILE A 516 0.85 59.94 15.61
C ILE A 516 0.91 59.79 17.13
N LEU A 517 2.08 59.43 17.66
CA LEU A 517 2.31 59.38 19.11
C LEU A 517 2.21 60.78 19.73
N LEU A 518 1.42 60.91 20.79
CA LEU A 518 1.32 62.13 21.59
C LEU A 518 2.37 62.15 22.70
N GLY A 519 2.84 63.35 23.05
CA GLY A 519 3.67 63.55 24.23
C GLY A 519 2.83 63.44 25.50
N GLY A 520 3.27 62.62 26.46
CA GLY A 520 2.56 62.35 27.72
C GLY A 520 1.99 60.93 27.79
N THR A 521 2.00 60.37 28.99
CA THR A 521 1.56 58.99 29.28
C THR A 521 0.83 58.93 30.61
N ARG A 522 0.15 57.82 30.89
CA ARG A 522 -0.45 57.56 32.20
C ARG A 522 0.11 56.29 32.81
N SER A 523 0.68 56.40 34.01
CA SER A 523 1.02 55.23 34.82
C SER A 523 -0.25 54.57 35.36
N VAL A 524 -0.33 53.25 35.21
CA VAL A 524 -1.47 52.43 35.62
C VAL A 524 -0.98 51.49 36.72
N LYS A 525 -1.54 51.64 37.93
CA LYS A 525 -1.26 50.70 39.03
C LYS A 525 -1.78 49.30 38.68
N ALA A 526 -1.30 48.27 39.38
CA ALA A 526 -1.77 46.90 39.21
C ALA A 526 -3.31 46.80 39.27
N ILE A 527 -3.90 46.06 38.34
CA ILE A 527 -5.35 45.91 38.20
C ILE A 527 -5.75 44.45 38.48
N ALA A 528 -6.52 44.26 39.55
CA ALA A 528 -7.09 42.95 39.88
C ALA A 528 -8.05 42.44 38.78
N VAL A 529 -8.28 41.13 38.76
CA VAL A 529 -9.17 40.45 37.79
C VAL A 529 -10.55 41.13 37.74
N GLY A 530 -11.01 41.47 36.54
CA GLY A 530 -12.30 42.11 36.28
C GLY A 530 -12.43 43.58 36.72
N LYS A 531 -11.39 44.16 37.33
CA LYS A 531 -11.40 45.56 37.81
C LYS A 531 -10.91 46.52 36.73
N THR A 532 -11.12 47.82 36.99
CA THR A 532 -10.74 48.91 36.10
C THR A 532 -9.87 49.95 36.80
N SER A 533 -9.07 50.66 36.01
CA SER A 533 -8.33 51.86 36.42
C SER A 533 -8.70 53.01 35.48
N ARG A 534 -9.41 54.01 36.01
CA ARG A 534 -9.78 55.22 35.28
C ARG A 534 -8.89 56.39 35.70
N GLY A 535 -8.44 57.18 34.73
CA GLY A 535 -7.64 58.37 35.01
C GLY A 535 -7.53 59.28 33.79
N SER A 536 -6.92 60.45 34.00
CA SER A 536 -6.69 61.43 32.94
C SER A 536 -5.20 61.72 32.81
N ALA A 537 -4.73 61.89 31.57
CA ALA A 537 -3.40 62.39 31.27
C ALA A 537 -3.50 63.72 30.52
N LYS A 538 -2.52 64.60 30.76
CA LYS A 538 -2.27 65.76 29.90
C LYS A 538 -1.37 65.31 28.76
N VAL A 539 -1.84 65.47 27.54
CA VAL A 539 -1.13 65.08 26.32
C VAL A 539 -0.82 66.30 25.46
N THR A 540 0.26 66.23 24.69
CA THR A 540 0.72 67.29 23.80
C THR A 540 0.84 66.77 22.37
N VAL A 541 0.25 67.51 21.43
CA VAL A 541 0.29 67.23 20.01
C VAL A 541 1.64 67.70 19.41
N PRO A 542 2.36 66.84 18.67
CA PRO A 542 3.58 67.22 17.95
C PRO A 542 3.37 68.39 16.97
N GLN A 543 4.46 69.05 16.57
CA GLN A 543 4.42 70.03 15.48
C GLN A 543 4.44 69.31 14.12
N GLY A 544 4.00 70.00 13.06
CA GLY A 544 4.11 69.50 11.68
C GLY A 544 3.13 68.38 11.31
N ILE A 545 2.07 68.17 12.11
CA ILE A 545 1.05 67.15 11.81
C ILE A 545 -0.01 67.70 10.85
N ALA A 546 -0.58 66.84 10.01
CA ALA A 546 -1.53 67.28 8.99
C ALA A 546 -2.81 67.88 9.60
N LYS A 547 -3.30 68.97 8.97
CA LYS A 547 -4.55 69.65 9.33
C LYS A 547 -5.75 68.80 8.91
N THR A 548 -6.28 68.03 9.85
CA THR A 548 -7.45 67.18 9.61
C THR A 548 -8.13 66.79 10.93
N VAL A 549 -9.10 65.90 10.83
CA VAL A 549 -9.84 65.34 11.95
C VAL A 549 -9.25 63.98 12.33
N TYR A 550 -8.96 63.80 13.61
CA TYR A 550 -8.38 62.59 14.19
C TYR A 550 -9.28 62.01 15.28
N TYR A 551 -9.17 60.72 15.51
CA TYR A 551 -9.55 60.06 16.75
C TYR A 551 -8.38 60.11 17.72
N ALA A 552 -8.65 60.31 19.02
CA ALA A 552 -7.68 60.01 20.05
C ALA A 552 -7.71 58.51 20.34
N ILE A 553 -6.58 57.84 20.30
CA ILE A 553 -6.47 56.43 20.67
C ILE A 553 -5.71 56.35 21.99
N ALA A 554 -6.23 55.61 22.96
CA ALA A 554 -5.45 55.18 24.11
C ALA A 554 -5.13 53.70 23.96
N CYS A 555 -3.90 53.32 24.31
CA CYS A 555 -3.43 51.94 24.27
C CYS A 555 -2.89 51.56 25.64
N ALA A 556 -3.53 50.58 26.28
CA ALA A 556 -3.03 49.96 27.51
C ALA A 556 -1.71 49.24 27.22
N ASP A 557 -0.84 49.22 28.23
CA ASP A 557 0.46 48.53 28.17
C ASP A 557 1.24 48.67 26.85
N ASP A 558 1.34 49.90 26.32
CA ASP A 558 1.83 50.09 24.94
C ASP A 558 3.31 49.67 24.72
N ASN A 559 4.05 49.48 25.81
CA ASN A 559 5.42 48.98 25.78
C ASN A 559 5.51 47.44 25.75
N LEU A 560 4.38 46.72 25.84
CA LEU A 560 4.30 45.26 25.88
C LEU A 560 5.15 44.67 27.04
N VAL A 561 5.05 45.28 28.23
CA VAL A 561 5.80 44.84 29.42
C VAL A 561 5.02 43.83 30.26
N VAL A 562 3.69 43.83 30.14
CA VAL A 562 2.82 42.83 30.73
C VAL A 562 2.63 41.74 29.69
N ASN A 563 2.88 40.47 30.05
CA ASN A 563 2.59 39.36 29.14
C ASN A 563 1.09 39.06 29.20
N GLU A 564 0.37 39.48 28.16
CA GLU A 564 -1.09 39.46 28.14
C GLU A 564 -1.61 38.27 27.36
N SER A 565 -2.84 37.83 27.68
CA SER A 565 -3.47 36.75 26.90
C SER A 565 -3.77 37.19 25.47
N SER A 566 -3.82 38.49 25.22
CA SER A 566 -3.94 39.08 23.90
C SER A 566 -3.32 40.47 23.93
N GLU A 567 -2.37 40.72 23.02
CA GLU A 567 -1.70 42.03 22.88
C GLU A 567 -2.39 42.92 21.84
N SER A 568 -3.35 42.36 21.09
CA SER A 568 -3.96 43.01 19.93
C SER A 568 -5.22 43.83 20.25
N ASN A 569 -5.75 43.71 21.47
CA ASN A 569 -6.99 44.32 21.95
C ASN A 569 -6.76 45.47 22.95
N ASN A 570 -5.53 45.95 23.08
CA ASN A 570 -5.16 46.93 24.10
C ASN A 570 -5.55 48.38 23.73
N CYS A 571 -5.89 48.65 22.47
CA CYS A 571 -6.14 50.00 21.97
C CYS A 571 -7.62 50.29 21.74
N LYS A 572 -8.08 51.49 22.10
CA LYS A 572 -9.43 51.97 21.81
C LYS A 572 -9.45 53.44 21.40
N ALA A 573 -10.30 53.76 20.44
CA ALA A 573 -10.56 55.12 19.99
C ALA A 573 -11.54 55.87 20.90
N SER A 574 -11.38 57.19 20.98
CA SER A 574 -12.36 58.11 21.54
C SER A 574 -13.62 58.17 20.69
N SER A 575 -14.78 58.33 21.34
CA SER A 575 -16.05 58.54 20.64
C SER A 575 -16.13 59.92 19.97
N ARG A 576 -15.41 60.91 20.52
CA ARG A 576 -15.34 62.28 19.98
C ARG A 576 -14.05 62.46 19.18
N LYS A 577 -14.16 63.11 18.03
CA LYS A 577 -13.02 63.45 17.18
C LYS A 577 -12.35 64.76 17.62
N ILE A 578 -11.10 64.94 17.21
CA ILE A 578 -10.26 66.10 17.46
C ILE A 578 -9.88 66.73 16.11
N THR A 579 -10.12 68.02 15.94
CA THR A 579 -9.74 68.78 14.75
C THR A 579 -8.41 69.49 14.98
N VAL A 580 -7.43 69.27 14.10
CA VAL A 580 -6.15 69.99 14.11
C VAL A 580 -6.16 71.05 13.02
N LYS A 581 -5.84 72.31 13.36
CA LYS A 581 -6.01 73.47 12.44
C LYS A 581 -4.73 74.22 12.06
N TYR A 582 -3.56 73.84 12.57
CA TYR A 582 -2.32 74.65 12.43
C TYR A 582 -1.23 73.95 11.65
#